data_AF-A0A3P6BIR7-F1
#
_entry.id   AF-A0A3P6BIR7-F1
#
_cell.length_a   1.000
_cell.length_b   1.000
_cell.length_c   1.000
_cell.angle_alpha   90.00
_cell.angle_beta   90.00
_cell.angle_gamma   90.00
#
_symmetry.space_group_name_H-M   'P 1'
#
loop_
_entity.id
_entity.type
_entity.pdbx_description
1 polymer ?
#
loop_
_entity_poly.entity_id
_entity_poly.type
_entity_poly.pdbx_seq_one_letter_code
_entity_poly.pdbx_strand_id
1 'polypeptide(L)'
;QFEDNGEIGVFSKLTNAYCLVAIGGSEDFYSAFESELAGLIPIVKTFIAGTRIIGRLCVGNKNGLLVPHTTSDQELQHLRDSLSHQVVVRRIEQRLSALGNCIACNDHVALAHTDLDEETEEIIADVLGVKVFRQTVAGNILVGCYCALSNRGGIVHSHTSEEELDELSTLLRVPLVAGTVNRGSEVITGGMTVNDWTAFCGSDTTATELSVIDSIFKLGEISNIYKIWDSLVTESEVPVMVMFTQDGWPPCRYVRHVMDELDSKYTGRFKFYTLNVHEETGIAIRYDIFNVPTTIVFKGGDEMARVYGSNAMVVRRLVEQYV
;
A
#
# COMPACT_ATOMS: atom_id res chain seq x y z
N GLN A 1 12.58 1.78 -14.96
CA GLN A 1 12.01 2.47 -16.14
C GLN A 1 11.07 1.51 -16.86
N PHE A 2 10.12 2.04 -17.61
CA PHE A 2 9.26 1.24 -18.49
C PHE A 2 9.63 1.57 -19.95
N GLU A 3 10.21 0.63 -20.69
CA GLU A 3 10.67 0.84 -22.09
C GLU A 3 11.47 2.16 -22.26
N ASP A 4 12.54 2.34 -21.47
CA ASP A 4 13.38 3.55 -21.40
C ASP A 4 12.69 4.83 -20.89
N ASN A 5 11.43 4.76 -20.45
CA ASN A 5 10.71 5.89 -19.86
C ASN A 5 10.84 5.91 -18.32
N GLY A 6 11.27 7.05 -17.77
CA GLY A 6 11.36 7.32 -16.34
C GLY A 6 10.00 7.61 -15.66
N GLU A 7 8.94 7.83 -16.43
CA GLU A 7 7.59 8.10 -15.90
C GLU A 7 6.84 6.81 -15.51
N ILE A 8 7.38 6.08 -14.54
CA ILE A 8 6.82 4.78 -14.14
C ILE A 8 5.39 4.87 -13.59
N GLY A 9 4.97 6.00 -13.03
CA GLY A 9 3.62 6.21 -12.50
C GLY A 9 2.56 6.40 -13.58
N VAL A 10 2.97 6.60 -14.85
CA VAL A 10 2.07 6.49 -16.00
C VAL A 10 1.65 5.03 -16.22
N PHE A 11 2.56 4.08 -15.97
CA PHE A 11 2.42 2.66 -16.30
C PHE A 11 2.09 1.78 -15.08
N SER A 12 1.97 2.38 -13.90
CA SER A 12 1.70 1.66 -12.67
C SER A 12 0.77 2.43 -11.76
N LYS A 13 0.03 1.70 -10.92
CA LYS A 13 -0.78 2.27 -9.85
C LYS A 13 -0.56 1.46 -8.58
N LEU A 14 0.07 2.06 -7.59
CA LEU A 14 0.31 1.44 -6.30
C LEU A 14 -0.73 1.91 -5.27
N THR A 15 -1.24 0.98 -4.47
CA THR A 15 -2.10 1.25 -3.31
C THR A 15 -1.63 0.39 -2.12
N ASN A 16 -2.31 0.51 -0.98
CA ASN A 16 -2.08 -0.36 0.17
C ASN A 16 -2.70 -1.76 0.05
N ALA A 17 -3.54 -2.04 -0.96
CA ALA A 17 -4.18 -3.35 -1.11
C ALA A 17 -3.79 -4.09 -2.39
N TYR A 18 -3.33 -3.37 -3.42
CA TYR A 18 -2.98 -3.94 -4.72
C TYR A 18 -2.05 -3.02 -5.49
N CYS A 19 -1.33 -3.61 -6.44
CA CYS A 19 -0.54 -2.90 -7.43
C CYS A 19 -1.03 -3.26 -8.82
N LEU A 20 -1.29 -2.27 -9.67
CA LEU A 20 -1.55 -2.47 -11.09
C LEU A 20 -0.30 -2.09 -11.87
N VAL A 21 0.08 -2.92 -12.84
CA VAL A 21 1.20 -2.64 -13.75
C VAL A 21 0.78 -2.88 -15.20
N ALA A 22 1.27 -2.04 -16.11
CA ALA A 22 0.96 -2.14 -17.52
C ALA A 22 1.55 -3.42 -18.12
N ILE A 23 0.82 -4.03 -19.05
CA ILE A 23 1.36 -5.12 -19.88
C ILE A 23 2.35 -4.56 -20.92
N GLY A 24 3.42 -5.30 -21.18
CA GLY A 24 4.45 -4.95 -22.15
C GLY A 24 5.70 -4.28 -21.56
N GLY A 25 5.88 -4.31 -20.24
CA GLY A 25 7.12 -3.91 -19.60
C GLY A 25 8.22 -4.96 -19.77
N SER A 26 9.48 -4.57 -19.49
CA SER A 26 10.60 -5.51 -19.42
C SER A 26 10.52 -6.40 -18.17
N GLU A 27 11.24 -7.52 -18.15
CA GLU A 27 11.37 -8.35 -16.95
C GLU A 27 11.97 -7.55 -15.78
N ASP A 28 12.92 -6.65 -16.05
CA ASP A 28 13.49 -5.77 -15.02
C ASP A 28 12.43 -4.87 -14.37
N PHE A 29 11.50 -4.34 -15.18
CA PHE A 29 10.40 -3.51 -14.65
C PHE A 29 9.51 -4.33 -13.72
N TYR A 30 9.10 -5.53 -14.12
CA TYR A 30 8.27 -6.38 -13.28
C TYR A 30 9.02 -6.86 -12.03
N SER A 31 10.29 -7.24 -12.19
CA SER A 31 11.13 -7.73 -11.09
C SER A 31 11.30 -6.68 -10.00
N ALA A 32 11.37 -5.40 -10.34
CA ALA A 32 11.45 -4.33 -9.35
C ALA A 32 10.19 -4.24 -8.46
N PHE A 33 9.00 -4.37 -9.05
CA PHE A 33 7.75 -4.41 -8.26
C PHE A 33 7.61 -5.73 -7.49
N GLU A 34 7.92 -6.85 -8.14
CA GLU A 34 7.83 -8.18 -7.53
C GLU A 34 8.80 -8.33 -6.36
N SER A 35 10.01 -7.77 -6.41
CA SER A 35 10.98 -7.88 -5.30
C SER A 35 10.51 -7.21 -4.00
N GLU A 36 9.73 -6.14 -4.10
CA GLU A 36 9.29 -5.36 -2.93
C GLU A 36 7.85 -5.66 -2.51
N LEU A 37 7.00 -6.14 -3.44
CA LEU A 37 5.56 -6.33 -3.19
C LEU A 37 5.14 -7.80 -3.17
N ALA A 38 5.94 -8.73 -3.68
CA ALA A 38 5.57 -10.14 -3.73
C ALA A 38 5.29 -10.66 -2.32
N GLY A 39 4.14 -11.33 -2.17
CA GLY A 39 3.69 -11.86 -0.90
C GLY A 39 3.08 -10.83 0.06
N LEU A 40 3.04 -9.53 -0.28
CA LEU A 40 2.36 -8.50 0.50
C LEU A 40 1.01 -8.11 -0.12
N ILE A 41 1.02 -7.77 -1.41
CA ILE A 41 -0.18 -7.37 -2.17
C ILE A 41 -0.14 -7.98 -3.58
N PRO A 42 -1.31 -8.26 -4.19
CA PRO A 42 -1.37 -8.73 -5.57
C PRO A 42 -0.84 -7.68 -6.55
N ILE A 43 0.01 -8.13 -7.47
CA ILE A 43 0.50 -7.35 -8.61
C ILE A 43 -0.28 -7.81 -9.86
N VAL A 44 -1.15 -6.94 -10.37
CA VAL A 44 -2.04 -7.26 -11.49
C VAL A 44 -1.49 -6.62 -12.77
N LYS A 45 -1.08 -7.47 -13.71
CA LYS A 45 -0.67 -7.05 -15.06
C LYS A 45 -1.94 -6.86 -15.89
N THR A 46 -2.20 -5.64 -16.37
CA THR A 46 -3.45 -5.33 -17.08
C THR A 46 -3.31 -4.23 -18.15
N PHE A 47 -4.33 -4.11 -18.98
CA PHE A 47 -4.63 -2.92 -19.78
C PHE A 47 -5.81 -2.18 -19.15
N ILE A 48 -5.92 -0.88 -19.46
CA ILE A 48 -7.13 -0.11 -19.15
C ILE A 48 -7.56 0.59 -20.43
N ALA A 49 -8.79 0.29 -20.87
CA ALA A 49 -9.36 0.81 -22.11
C ALA A 49 -8.46 0.50 -23.34
N GLY A 50 -7.83 -0.68 -23.36
CA GLY A 50 -6.92 -1.10 -24.42
C GLY A 50 -5.58 -0.37 -24.45
N THR A 51 -5.23 0.38 -23.39
CA THR A 51 -3.99 1.16 -23.33
C THR A 51 -3.07 0.72 -22.19
N ARG A 52 -1.79 1.12 -22.30
CA ARG A 52 -0.73 0.85 -21.31
C ARG A 52 -0.58 1.94 -20.24
N ILE A 53 -1.24 3.09 -20.40
CA ILE A 53 -1.10 4.25 -19.49
C ILE A 53 -2.01 4.13 -18.26
N ILE A 54 -2.01 2.95 -17.64
CA ILE A 54 -2.99 2.56 -16.64
C ILE A 54 -2.98 3.49 -15.41
N GLY A 55 -1.80 4.00 -15.01
CA GLY A 55 -1.66 4.83 -13.82
C GLY A 55 -2.31 6.20 -13.96
N ARG A 56 -2.41 6.71 -15.21
CA ARG A 56 -3.15 7.94 -15.54
C ARG A 56 -4.63 7.70 -15.71
N LEU A 57 -5.03 6.53 -16.20
CA LEU A 57 -6.43 6.23 -16.48
C LEU A 57 -7.25 5.83 -15.26
N CYS A 58 -6.61 5.32 -14.21
CA CYS A 58 -7.31 4.87 -13.00
C CYS A 58 -6.86 5.59 -11.73
N VAL A 59 -7.75 5.56 -10.74
CA VAL A 59 -7.47 6.01 -9.38
C VAL A 59 -8.06 5.01 -8.40
N GLY A 60 -7.40 4.81 -7.27
CA GLY A 60 -7.88 3.86 -6.29
C GLY A 60 -7.06 3.92 -5.01
N ASN A 61 -7.61 3.29 -3.99
CA ASN A 61 -7.03 3.14 -2.66
C ASN A 61 -7.29 1.69 -2.18
N LYS A 62 -7.10 1.40 -0.89
CA LYS A 62 -7.32 0.02 -0.41
C LYS A 62 -8.76 -0.48 -0.54
N ASN A 63 -9.75 0.41 -0.62
CA ASN A 63 -11.17 0.08 -0.60
C ASN A 63 -11.76 -0.07 -2.01
N GLY A 64 -11.21 0.62 -3.01
CA GLY A 64 -11.82 0.66 -4.33
C GLY A 64 -10.90 1.12 -5.44
N LEU A 65 -11.31 0.78 -6.67
CA LEU A 65 -10.64 1.11 -7.91
C LEU A 65 -11.65 1.70 -8.89
N LEU A 66 -11.39 2.94 -9.33
CA LEU A 66 -12.14 3.62 -10.37
C LEU A 66 -11.41 3.53 -11.71
N VAL A 67 -12.11 3.05 -12.72
CA VAL A 67 -11.62 2.91 -14.09
C VAL A 67 -12.54 3.67 -15.06
N PRO A 68 -12.06 4.11 -16.23
CA PRO A 68 -12.87 4.88 -17.16
C PRO A 68 -13.99 4.02 -17.75
N HIS A 69 -15.08 4.67 -18.19
CA HIS A 69 -16.20 4.01 -18.87
C HIS A 69 -15.79 3.23 -20.13
N THR A 70 -14.66 3.58 -20.75
CA THR A 70 -14.09 2.91 -21.93
C THR A 70 -13.36 1.60 -21.62
N THR A 71 -13.18 1.23 -20.35
CA THR A 71 -12.59 -0.06 -19.96
C THR A 71 -13.50 -1.20 -20.41
N SER A 72 -12.93 -2.21 -21.08
CA SER A 72 -13.67 -3.35 -21.62
C SER A 72 -14.19 -4.29 -20.52
N ASP A 73 -15.19 -5.12 -20.82
CA ASP A 73 -15.73 -6.11 -19.86
C ASP A 73 -14.71 -7.18 -19.49
N GLN A 74 -13.85 -7.54 -20.43
CA GLN A 74 -12.76 -8.50 -20.19
C GLN A 74 -11.72 -7.93 -19.21
N GLU A 75 -11.29 -6.68 -19.41
CA GLU A 75 -10.36 -6.00 -18.47
C GLU A 75 -10.99 -5.85 -17.09
N LEU A 76 -12.28 -5.47 -17.02
CA LEU A 76 -13.00 -5.30 -15.76
C LEU A 76 -13.13 -6.62 -14.99
N GLN A 77 -13.44 -7.72 -15.69
CA GLN A 77 -13.53 -9.05 -15.09
C GLN A 77 -12.16 -9.51 -14.59
N HIS A 78 -11.11 -9.34 -15.39
CA HIS A 78 -9.73 -9.65 -14.99
C HIS A 78 -9.31 -8.91 -13.70
N LEU A 79 -9.64 -7.63 -13.60
CA LEU A 79 -9.41 -6.84 -12.37
C LEU A 79 -10.17 -7.42 -11.18
N ARG A 80 -11.45 -7.76 -11.35
CA ARG A 80 -12.27 -8.33 -10.26
C ARG A 80 -11.82 -9.70 -9.80
N ASP A 81 -11.32 -10.52 -10.71
CA ASP A 81 -10.82 -11.85 -10.40
C ASP A 81 -9.44 -11.81 -9.74
N SER A 82 -8.64 -10.78 -10.03
CA SER A 82 -7.27 -10.63 -9.51
C SER A 82 -7.18 -9.85 -8.20
N LEU A 83 -8.19 -9.02 -7.90
CA LEU A 83 -8.24 -8.19 -6.70
C LEU A 83 -9.03 -8.87 -5.58
N SER A 84 -8.77 -8.48 -4.33
CA SER A 84 -9.52 -9.01 -3.19
C SER A 84 -10.99 -8.60 -3.26
N HIS A 85 -11.89 -9.43 -2.71
CA HIS A 85 -13.33 -9.15 -2.67
C HIS A 85 -13.70 -7.86 -1.92
N GLN A 86 -12.77 -7.28 -1.16
CA GLN A 86 -12.97 -6.02 -0.44
C GLN A 86 -12.80 -4.80 -1.35
N VAL A 87 -12.08 -4.93 -2.48
CA VAL A 87 -11.82 -3.84 -3.41
C VAL A 87 -12.98 -3.69 -4.40
N VAL A 88 -13.71 -2.59 -4.30
CA VAL A 88 -14.83 -2.28 -5.21
C VAL A 88 -14.29 -1.72 -6.53
N VAL A 89 -14.42 -2.49 -7.61
CA VAL A 89 -14.05 -2.03 -8.97
C VAL A 89 -15.26 -1.46 -9.70
N ARG A 90 -15.24 -0.16 -9.98
CA ARG A 90 -16.35 0.57 -10.63
C ARG A 90 -15.87 1.39 -11.84
N ARG A 91 -16.67 1.35 -12.92
CA ARG A 91 -16.51 2.25 -14.07
C ARG A 91 -17.14 3.59 -13.78
N ILE A 92 -16.51 4.65 -14.24
CA ILE A 92 -17.02 6.01 -14.12
C ILE A 92 -16.84 6.77 -15.44
N GLU A 93 -17.86 7.55 -15.80
CA GLU A 93 -17.78 8.47 -16.93
C GLU A 93 -17.25 9.80 -16.42
N GLN A 94 -16.14 10.26 -16.97
CA GLN A 94 -15.54 11.55 -16.61
C GLN A 94 -15.18 12.26 -17.92
N ARG A 95 -15.60 13.53 -18.03
CA ARG A 95 -15.56 14.30 -19.29
C ARG A 95 -14.44 15.35 -19.39
N LEU A 96 -13.70 15.59 -18.32
CA LEU A 96 -12.64 16.61 -18.27
C LEU A 96 -11.28 16.05 -18.71
N SER A 97 -10.81 14.97 -18.08
CA SER A 97 -9.50 14.36 -18.33
C SER A 97 -9.47 12.90 -17.82
N ALA A 98 -8.31 12.26 -17.86
CA ALA A 98 -8.13 10.95 -17.27
C ALA A 98 -8.27 10.99 -15.73
N LEU A 99 -8.88 9.97 -15.13
CA LEU A 99 -9.18 9.94 -13.70
C LEU A 99 -7.94 10.14 -12.82
N GLY A 100 -6.82 9.50 -13.17
CA GLY A 100 -5.55 9.62 -12.46
C GLY A 100 -4.87 10.98 -12.63
N ASN A 101 -5.29 11.82 -13.59
CA ASN A 101 -4.84 13.22 -13.68
C ASN A 101 -5.71 14.15 -12.83
N CYS A 102 -7.01 13.83 -12.72
CA CYS A 102 -7.98 14.66 -12.01
C CYS A 102 -8.01 14.40 -10.50
N ILE A 103 -7.54 13.24 -10.02
CA ILE A 103 -7.77 12.79 -8.65
C ILE A 103 -6.46 12.28 -8.03
N ALA A 104 -6.12 12.78 -6.86
CA ALA A 104 -5.08 12.25 -5.97
C ALA A 104 -5.76 11.79 -4.67
N CYS A 105 -5.49 10.57 -4.20
CA CYS A 105 -6.15 10.05 -3.00
C CYS A 105 -5.22 9.18 -2.16
N ASN A 106 -5.56 9.07 -0.88
CA ASN A 106 -5.08 8.01 0.01
C ASN A 106 -6.29 7.20 0.55
N ASP A 107 -6.14 6.50 1.67
CA ASP A 107 -7.24 5.68 2.23
C ASP A 107 -8.27 6.49 3.04
N HIS A 108 -8.07 7.80 3.20
CA HIS A 108 -8.88 8.66 4.07
C HIS A 108 -9.49 9.88 3.36
N VAL A 109 -8.75 10.46 2.41
CA VAL A 109 -9.09 11.70 1.74
C VAL A 109 -8.73 11.63 0.25
N ALA A 110 -9.44 12.41 -0.56
CA ALA A 110 -9.12 12.61 -1.97
C ALA A 110 -9.15 14.10 -2.32
N LEU A 111 -8.13 14.54 -3.07
CA LEU A 111 -8.16 15.79 -3.81
C LEU A 111 -8.67 15.52 -5.23
N ALA A 112 -9.58 16.36 -5.69
CA ALA A 112 -10.16 16.27 -7.01
C ALA A 112 -10.13 17.62 -7.74
N HIS A 113 -10.21 17.54 -9.06
CA HIS A 113 -10.41 18.67 -9.96
C HIS A 113 -11.55 19.59 -9.49
N THR A 114 -11.37 20.92 -9.60
CA THR A 114 -12.35 21.91 -9.13
C THR A 114 -13.71 21.82 -9.82
N ASP A 115 -13.69 21.53 -11.12
CA ASP A 115 -14.90 21.43 -11.96
C ASP A 115 -15.48 20.00 -12.02
N LEU A 116 -15.11 19.12 -11.10
CA LEU A 116 -15.69 17.77 -11.01
C LEU A 116 -17.22 17.86 -10.82
N ASP A 117 -17.99 17.02 -11.48
CA ASP A 117 -19.44 16.96 -11.28
C ASP A 117 -19.80 16.28 -9.95
N GLU A 118 -20.95 16.66 -9.37
CA GLU A 118 -21.42 16.15 -8.07
C GLU A 118 -21.66 14.62 -8.10
N GLU A 119 -22.17 14.09 -9.21
CA GLU A 119 -22.38 12.64 -9.37
C GLU A 119 -21.05 11.87 -9.31
N THR A 120 -20.04 12.34 -10.04
CA THR A 120 -18.69 11.76 -10.01
C THR A 120 -18.06 11.86 -8.63
N GLU A 121 -18.23 13.00 -7.93
CA GLU A 121 -17.75 13.16 -6.56
C GLU A 121 -18.39 12.15 -5.59
N GLU A 122 -19.71 11.99 -5.65
CA GLU A 122 -20.44 11.02 -4.82
C GLU A 122 -19.96 9.59 -5.08
N ILE A 123 -19.74 9.22 -6.35
CA ILE A 123 -19.20 7.91 -6.72
C ILE A 123 -17.79 7.71 -6.14
N ILE A 124 -16.93 8.73 -6.19
CA ILE A 124 -15.58 8.64 -5.62
C ILE A 124 -15.65 8.45 -4.11
N ALA A 125 -16.49 9.24 -3.42
CA ALA A 125 -16.65 9.15 -1.98
C ALA A 125 -17.17 7.77 -1.54
N ASP A 126 -18.15 7.22 -2.26
CA ASP A 126 -18.75 5.91 -1.99
C ASP A 126 -17.77 4.76 -2.26
N VAL A 127 -17.16 4.71 -3.45
CA VAL A 127 -16.29 3.60 -3.86
C VAL A 127 -14.97 3.58 -3.10
N LEU A 128 -14.34 4.74 -2.92
CA LEU A 128 -13.05 4.82 -2.22
C LEU A 128 -13.25 4.92 -0.71
N GLY A 129 -14.45 5.23 -0.22
CA GLY A 129 -14.72 5.41 1.21
C GLY A 129 -13.96 6.60 1.81
N VAL A 130 -13.80 7.68 1.05
CA VAL A 130 -13.00 8.86 1.43
C VAL A 130 -13.79 10.14 1.33
N LYS A 131 -13.35 11.16 2.07
CA LYS A 131 -13.84 12.51 1.87
C LYS A 131 -13.15 13.16 0.66
N VAL A 132 -13.94 13.68 -0.27
CA VAL A 132 -13.43 14.37 -1.46
C VAL A 132 -13.36 15.87 -1.20
N PHE A 133 -12.28 16.50 -1.65
CA PHE A 133 -12.09 17.94 -1.63
C PHE A 133 -11.69 18.43 -3.01
N ARG A 134 -12.41 19.44 -3.50
CA ARG A 134 -12.11 20.11 -4.76
C ARG A 134 -11.10 21.22 -4.50
N GLN A 135 -9.88 21.07 -5.01
CA GLN A 135 -8.80 22.01 -4.73
C GLN A 135 -7.81 22.06 -5.89
N THR A 136 -6.96 23.09 -5.92
CA THR A 136 -5.81 23.18 -6.82
C THR A 136 -4.50 22.91 -6.09
N VAL A 137 -3.44 22.59 -6.83
CA VAL A 137 -2.08 22.48 -6.28
C VAL A 137 -1.16 23.38 -7.09
N ALA A 138 -0.61 24.43 -6.46
CA ALA A 138 0.17 25.48 -7.12
C ALA A 138 -0.58 26.12 -8.32
N GLY A 139 -1.91 26.32 -8.16
CA GLY A 139 -2.80 26.82 -9.21
C GLY A 139 -3.14 25.81 -10.32
N ASN A 140 -2.64 24.57 -10.24
CA ASN A 140 -2.98 23.52 -11.20
C ASN A 140 -4.24 22.76 -10.79
N ILE A 141 -5.17 22.60 -11.74
CA ILE A 141 -6.43 21.85 -11.57
C ILE A 141 -6.26 20.33 -11.68
N LEU A 142 -5.19 19.85 -12.32
CA LEU A 142 -4.89 18.42 -12.47
C LEU A 142 -4.12 17.90 -11.26
N VAL A 143 -4.76 17.93 -10.08
CA VAL A 143 -4.13 17.55 -8.81
C VAL A 143 -3.53 16.14 -8.83
N GLY A 144 -4.12 15.21 -9.58
CA GLY A 144 -3.60 13.85 -9.75
C GLY A 144 -2.26 13.78 -10.47
N CYS A 145 -1.86 14.80 -11.25
CA CYS A 145 -0.54 14.89 -11.86
C CYS A 145 0.54 15.42 -10.92
N TYR A 146 0.14 16.32 -10.03
CA TYR A 146 1.04 17.20 -9.28
C TYR A 146 1.07 16.92 -7.77
N CYS A 147 0.33 15.90 -7.32
CA CYS A 147 0.25 15.50 -5.92
C CYS A 147 0.29 13.97 -5.81
N ALA A 148 1.32 13.45 -5.16
CA ALA A 148 1.42 12.04 -4.77
C ALA A 148 1.13 11.91 -3.27
N LEU A 149 0.18 11.05 -2.90
CA LEU A 149 -0.29 10.89 -1.53
C LEU A 149 -0.15 9.45 -1.05
N SER A 150 0.15 9.31 0.24
CA SER A 150 0.00 8.09 1.05
C SER A 150 -0.81 8.44 2.31
N ASN A 151 -0.99 7.50 3.23
CA ASN A 151 -1.54 7.81 4.55
C ASN A 151 -0.51 8.46 5.49
N ARG A 152 0.78 8.46 5.13
CA ARG A 152 1.87 8.93 5.98
C ARG A 152 2.37 10.33 5.64
N GLY A 153 2.22 10.73 4.38
CA GLY A 153 2.70 11.99 3.84
C GLY A 153 2.40 12.12 2.36
N GLY A 154 2.81 13.25 1.78
CA GLY A 154 2.65 13.52 0.36
C GLY A 154 3.67 14.50 -0.21
N ILE A 155 3.91 14.39 -1.51
CA ILE A 155 4.70 15.34 -2.28
C ILE A 155 3.78 16.09 -3.23
N VAL A 156 3.91 17.41 -3.25
CA VAL A 156 3.20 18.31 -4.15
C VAL A 156 4.16 19.04 -5.08
N HIS A 157 3.60 19.76 -6.04
CA HIS A 157 4.31 20.60 -6.99
C HIS A 157 5.36 21.52 -6.30
N SER A 158 6.53 21.65 -6.92
CA SER A 158 7.69 22.42 -6.42
C SER A 158 7.38 23.89 -6.14
N HIS A 159 6.46 24.49 -6.90
CA HIS A 159 6.04 25.89 -6.77
C HIS A 159 4.88 26.13 -5.77
N THR A 160 4.46 25.12 -5.02
CA THR A 160 3.43 25.28 -3.98
C THR A 160 3.96 26.18 -2.87
N SER A 161 3.21 27.21 -2.47
CA SER A 161 3.63 28.13 -1.41
C SER A 161 3.58 27.46 -0.03
N GLU A 162 4.33 27.97 0.94
CA GLU A 162 4.28 27.47 2.32
C GLU A 162 2.88 27.58 2.94
N GLU A 163 2.16 28.66 2.62
CA GLU A 163 0.76 28.86 3.06
C GLU A 163 -0.18 27.79 2.48
N GLU A 164 -0.06 27.51 1.18
CA GLU A 164 -0.86 26.47 0.51
C GLU A 164 -0.49 25.07 1.01
N LEU A 165 0.80 24.81 1.29
CA LEU A 165 1.27 23.56 1.90
C LEU A 165 0.63 23.33 3.27
N ASP A 166 0.61 24.34 4.14
CA ASP A 166 0.02 24.25 5.48
C ASP A 166 -1.50 24.04 5.42
N GLU A 167 -2.19 24.71 4.51
CA GLU A 167 -3.61 24.53 4.26
C GLU A 167 -3.92 23.10 3.80
N LEU A 168 -3.21 22.62 2.76
CA LEU A 168 -3.40 21.28 2.21
C LEU A 168 -3.03 20.19 3.22
N SER A 169 -1.95 20.37 3.98
CA SER A 169 -1.52 19.45 5.05
C SER A 169 -2.59 19.33 6.14
N THR A 170 -3.18 20.45 6.55
CA THR A 170 -4.29 20.48 7.52
C THR A 170 -5.54 19.79 6.97
N LEU A 171 -5.87 20.05 5.70
CA LEU A 171 -7.02 19.47 5.01
C LEU A 171 -6.91 17.95 4.90
N LEU A 172 -5.73 17.46 4.47
CA LEU A 172 -5.47 16.05 4.22
C LEU A 172 -5.06 15.28 5.48
N ARG A 173 -4.69 15.99 6.55
CA ARG A 173 -4.21 15.44 7.83
C ARG A 173 -2.94 14.60 7.68
N VAL A 174 -2.12 14.90 6.67
CA VAL A 174 -0.81 14.27 6.43
C VAL A 174 0.21 15.35 6.11
N PRO A 175 1.48 15.20 6.54
CA PRO A 175 2.51 16.16 6.20
C PRO A 175 2.75 16.20 4.69
N LEU A 176 2.95 17.40 4.16
CA LEU A 176 3.26 17.64 2.74
C LEU A 176 4.61 18.33 2.59
N VAL A 177 5.26 18.06 1.47
CA VAL A 177 6.46 18.79 1.04
C VAL A 177 6.37 19.12 -0.44
N ALA A 178 6.83 20.30 -0.84
CA ALA A 178 7.03 20.63 -2.24
C ALA A 178 8.32 19.96 -2.74
N GLY A 179 8.26 19.30 -3.89
CA GLY A 179 9.39 18.54 -4.42
C GLY A 179 9.32 18.29 -5.91
N THR A 180 10.30 17.53 -6.40
CA THR A 180 10.40 17.08 -7.79
C THR A 180 10.81 15.62 -7.84
N VAL A 181 10.67 15.02 -9.01
CA VAL A 181 11.14 13.67 -9.32
C VAL A 181 11.89 13.68 -10.65
N ASN A 182 12.64 12.64 -10.99
CA ASN A 182 13.30 12.54 -12.31
C ASN A 182 14.15 13.77 -12.71
N ARG A 183 15.01 14.28 -11.81
CA ARG A 183 15.89 15.45 -12.05
C ARG A 183 15.13 16.75 -12.29
N GLY A 184 14.18 17.06 -11.42
CA GLY A 184 13.46 18.33 -11.47
C GLY A 184 12.15 18.30 -12.26
N SER A 185 11.63 17.13 -12.61
CA SER A 185 10.27 17.01 -13.16
C SER A 185 9.24 17.37 -12.10
N GLU A 186 8.33 18.25 -12.47
CA GLU A 186 7.22 18.71 -11.62
C GLU A 186 6.02 17.76 -11.69
N VAL A 187 6.00 16.84 -12.66
CA VAL A 187 4.93 15.84 -12.82
C VAL A 187 5.18 14.66 -11.88
N ILE A 188 4.89 14.89 -10.60
CA ILE A 188 5.22 13.97 -9.50
C ILE A 188 4.70 12.55 -9.77
N THR A 189 3.39 12.39 -9.95
CA THR A 189 2.77 11.06 -10.14
C THR A 189 3.08 10.43 -11.50
N GLY A 190 3.67 11.19 -12.43
CA GLY A 190 4.28 10.61 -13.62
C GLY A 190 5.55 9.87 -13.25
N GLY A 191 6.43 10.51 -12.49
CA GLY A 191 7.74 9.97 -12.14
C GLY A 191 7.75 8.97 -10.99
N MET A 192 6.70 8.88 -10.18
CA MET A 192 6.67 7.96 -9.04
C MET A 192 5.29 7.38 -8.74
N THR A 193 5.26 6.27 -8.00
CA THR A 193 4.07 5.75 -7.33
C THR A 193 4.45 5.27 -5.93
N VAL A 194 3.56 5.42 -4.95
CA VAL A 194 3.88 5.26 -3.53
C VAL A 194 2.70 4.69 -2.75
N ASN A 195 3.00 3.89 -1.74
CA ASN A 195 2.07 3.52 -0.69
C ASN A 195 2.71 3.76 0.69
N ASP A 196 2.15 3.20 1.76
CA ASP A 196 2.63 3.49 3.11
C ASP A 196 4.00 2.89 3.45
N TRP A 197 4.54 1.98 2.64
CA TRP A 197 5.80 1.28 2.96
C TRP A 197 6.83 1.23 1.85
N THR A 198 6.44 1.49 0.60
CA THR A 198 7.38 1.53 -0.52
C THR A 198 7.00 2.62 -1.52
N ALA A 199 8.01 3.15 -2.19
CA ALA A 199 7.86 4.05 -3.32
C ALA A 199 8.71 3.54 -4.47
N PHE A 200 8.12 3.51 -5.66
CA PHE A 200 8.86 3.33 -6.89
C PHE A 200 9.03 4.70 -7.51
N CYS A 201 10.25 4.99 -7.98
CA CYS A 201 10.58 6.23 -8.66
C CYS A 201 11.27 5.94 -10.00
N GLY A 202 11.17 6.87 -10.94
CA GLY A 202 11.91 6.80 -12.19
C GLY A 202 13.42 6.84 -11.94
N SER A 203 14.19 6.17 -12.78
CA SER A 203 15.64 5.98 -12.59
C SER A 203 16.46 7.27 -12.66
N ASP A 204 15.89 8.33 -13.23
CA ASP A 204 16.56 9.62 -13.29
C ASP A 204 16.45 10.38 -11.96
N THR A 205 15.56 9.95 -11.05
CA THR A 205 15.37 10.58 -9.74
C THR A 205 16.68 10.58 -8.96
N THR A 206 17.08 11.78 -8.52
CA THR A 206 18.36 12.02 -7.87
C THR A 206 18.36 11.55 -6.42
N ALA A 207 19.54 11.29 -5.84
CA ALA A 207 19.67 10.91 -4.44
C ALA A 207 19.07 11.95 -3.47
N THR A 208 19.11 13.23 -3.83
CA THR A 208 18.48 14.31 -3.07
C THR A 208 16.96 14.23 -3.12
N GLU A 209 16.37 13.95 -4.29
CA GLU A 209 14.93 13.73 -4.43
C GLU A 209 14.49 12.48 -3.66
N LEU A 210 15.25 11.37 -3.78
CA LEU A 210 14.97 10.13 -3.04
C LEU A 210 15.01 10.34 -1.52
N SER A 211 15.98 11.10 -1.00
CA SER A 211 16.05 11.42 0.44
C SER A 211 14.81 12.17 0.94
N VAL A 212 14.30 13.11 0.14
CA VAL A 212 13.04 13.83 0.45
C VAL A 212 11.86 12.87 0.44
N ILE A 213 11.76 12.00 -0.58
CA ILE A 213 10.72 10.98 -0.71
C ILE A 213 10.72 10.03 0.49
N ASP A 214 11.88 9.45 0.84
CA ASP A 214 12.01 8.54 1.98
C ASP A 214 11.59 9.21 3.29
N SER A 215 11.96 10.48 3.47
CA SER A 215 11.66 11.24 4.68
C SER A 215 10.18 11.58 4.83
N ILE A 216 9.53 12.09 3.76
CA ILE A 216 8.13 12.53 3.83
C ILE A 216 7.16 11.35 3.93
N PHE A 217 7.46 10.24 3.24
CA PHE A 217 6.62 9.04 3.24
C PHE A 217 6.97 8.05 4.37
N LYS A 218 8.08 8.29 5.09
CA LYS A 218 8.55 7.44 6.20
C LYS A 218 8.76 5.97 5.79
N LEU A 219 9.41 5.76 4.65
CA LEU A 219 9.59 4.43 4.02
C LEU A 219 10.66 3.57 4.71
N GLY A 220 11.63 4.21 5.38
CA GLY A 220 12.74 3.53 6.04
C GLY A 220 12.35 2.66 7.25
N GLU A 221 11.17 2.89 7.84
CA GLU A 221 10.74 2.13 9.02
C GLU A 221 10.28 0.72 8.63
N ILE A 222 9.52 0.56 7.53
CA ILE A 222 8.84 -0.71 7.19
C ILE A 222 9.72 -1.70 6.40
N SER A 223 10.62 -1.23 5.51
CA SER A 223 11.50 -2.18 4.79
C SER A 223 12.41 -2.97 5.74
N ASN A 224 12.76 -2.36 6.87
CA ASN A 224 13.52 -3.03 7.92
C ASN A 224 12.66 -4.10 8.61
N ILE A 225 11.38 -3.82 8.86
CA ILE A 225 10.44 -4.77 9.47
C ILE A 225 10.24 -6.01 8.61
N TYR A 226 10.04 -5.88 7.30
CA TYR A 226 9.88 -7.07 6.43
C TYR A 226 11.16 -7.88 6.31
N LYS A 227 12.33 -7.22 6.22
CA LYS A 227 13.62 -7.92 6.27
C LYS A 227 13.86 -8.64 7.60
N ILE A 228 13.47 -8.01 8.71
CA ILE A 228 13.50 -8.64 10.04
C ILE A 228 12.52 -9.82 10.07
N TRP A 229 11.30 -9.67 9.56
CA TRP A 229 10.32 -10.74 9.49
C TRP A 229 10.85 -11.93 8.70
N ASP A 230 11.42 -11.70 7.52
CA ASP A 230 11.96 -12.77 6.69
C ASP A 230 13.12 -13.47 7.39
N SER A 231 14.05 -12.72 8.00
CA SER A 231 15.15 -13.30 8.77
C SER A 231 14.70 -14.09 10.01
N LEU A 232 13.67 -13.61 10.72
CA LEU A 232 13.23 -14.21 11.98
C LEU A 232 12.26 -15.39 11.78
N VAL A 233 11.39 -15.30 10.76
CA VAL A 233 10.25 -16.19 10.53
C VAL A 233 10.42 -17.03 9.27
N THR A 234 10.63 -16.40 8.12
CA THR A 234 10.67 -17.08 6.81
C THR A 234 11.92 -17.97 6.67
N GLU A 235 13.09 -17.42 7.01
CA GLU A 235 14.40 -18.07 6.89
C GLU A 235 14.81 -18.84 8.16
N SER A 236 13.89 -18.98 9.12
CA SER A 236 14.19 -19.63 10.39
C SER A 236 14.44 -21.13 10.22
N GLU A 237 15.57 -21.61 10.73
CA GLU A 237 15.94 -23.04 10.72
C GLU A 237 15.06 -23.91 11.65
N VAL A 238 14.37 -23.27 12.59
CA VAL A 238 13.46 -23.90 13.55
C VAL A 238 12.05 -23.34 13.38
N PRO A 239 11.00 -24.09 13.75
CA PRO A 239 9.64 -23.56 13.76
C PRO A 239 9.51 -22.29 14.60
N VAL A 240 8.66 -21.38 14.14
CA VAL A 240 8.45 -20.06 14.76
C VAL A 240 6.97 -19.89 15.09
N MET A 241 6.65 -19.44 16.30
CA MET A 241 5.30 -19.10 16.69
C MET A 241 5.21 -17.59 16.89
N VAL A 242 4.35 -16.93 16.13
CA VAL A 242 4.11 -15.50 16.25
C VAL A 242 2.73 -15.26 16.83
N MET A 243 2.67 -14.51 17.93
CA MET A 243 1.44 -14.03 18.52
C MET A 243 1.15 -12.60 18.06
N PHE A 244 0.10 -12.44 17.26
CA PHE A 244 -0.46 -11.15 16.89
C PHE A 244 -1.29 -10.60 18.04
N THR A 245 -0.99 -9.38 18.48
CA THR A 245 -1.49 -8.81 19.73
C THR A 245 -1.85 -7.33 19.59
N GLN A 246 -2.51 -6.78 20.60
CA GLN A 246 -2.62 -5.33 20.81
C GLN A 246 -2.35 -5.00 22.28
N ASP A 247 -2.06 -3.74 22.58
CA ASP A 247 -1.78 -3.30 23.94
C ASP A 247 -3.02 -3.20 24.82
N GLY A 248 -2.80 -3.39 26.12
CA GLY A 248 -3.83 -3.18 27.15
C GLY A 248 -4.96 -4.22 27.18
N TRP A 249 -4.98 -5.21 26.28
CA TRP A 249 -6.11 -6.13 26.18
C TRP A 249 -5.90 -7.44 26.97
N PRO A 250 -6.79 -7.81 27.93
CA PRO A 250 -6.53 -8.90 28.87
C PRO A 250 -6.31 -10.30 28.26
N PRO A 251 -7.06 -10.74 27.23
CA PRO A 251 -6.83 -12.04 26.60
C PRO A 251 -5.43 -12.18 25.98
N CYS A 252 -4.87 -11.09 25.46
CA CYS A 252 -3.50 -11.08 24.95
C CYS A 252 -2.47 -11.33 26.05
N ARG A 253 -2.63 -10.72 27.24
CA ARG A 253 -1.70 -10.94 28.37
C ARG A 253 -1.63 -12.40 28.80
N TYR A 254 -2.76 -13.09 28.77
CA TYR A 254 -2.82 -14.52 29.13
C TYR A 254 -2.02 -15.38 28.15
N VAL A 255 -2.23 -15.20 26.84
CA VAL A 255 -1.49 -15.96 25.81
C VAL A 255 0.00 -15.62 25.85
N ARG A 256 0.35 -14.35 26.05
CA ARG A 256 1.76 -13.93 26.17
C ARG A 256 2.48 -14.67 27.29
N HIS A 257 1.85 -14.82 28.46
CA HIS A 257 2.45 -15.60 29.55
C HIS A 257 2.68 -17.07 29.17
N VAL A 258 1.76 -17.67 28.41
CA VAL A 258 1.92 -19.04 27.88
C VAL A 258 3.07 -19.11 26.87
N MET A 259 3.21 -18.10 26.01
CA MET A 259 4.33 -17.99 25.06
C MET A 259 5.67 -17.91 25.79
N ASP A 260 5.79 -17.06 26.82
CA ASP A 260 7.03 -16.88 27.60
C ASP A 260 7.48 -18.18 28.31
N GLU A 261 6.51 -18.93 28.84
CA GLU A 261 6.77 -20.24 29.45
C GLU A 261 7.29 -21.26 28.42
N LEU A 262 6.69 -21.26 27.22
CA LEU A 262 7.09 -22.16 26.14
C LEU A 262 8.46 -21.78 25.57
N ASP A 263 8.74 -20.49 25.39
CA ASP A 263 10.05 -20.01 24.92
C ASP A 263 11.19 -20.45 25.85
N SER A 264 10.96 -20.34 27.15
CA SER A 264 11.91 -20.82 28.17
C SER A 264 12.13 -22.34 28.13
N LYS A 265 11.12 -23.13 27.73
CA LYS A 265 11.17 -24.60 27.71
C LYS A 265 11.74 -25.16 26.39
N TYR A 266 11.54 -24.46 25.28
CA TYR A 266 11.87 -24.93 23.93
C TYR A 266 13.00 -24.14 23.27
N THR A 267 13.78 -23.41 24.08
CA THR A 267 14.92 -22.61 23.63
C THR A 267 15.81 -23.38 22.65
N GLY A 268 16.08 -22.77 21.49
CA GLY A 268 16.92 -23.34 20.43
C GLY A 268 16.24 -24.40 19.55
N ARG A 269 15.01 -24.83 19.87
CA ARG A 269 14.23 -25.79 19.05
C ARG A 269 12.95 -25.17 18.49
N PHE A 270 12.48 -24.11 19.10
CA PHE A 270 11.29 -23.38 18.69
C PHE A 270 11.50 -21.91 19.08
N LYS A 271 11.11 -20.98 18.22
CA LYS A 271 11.20 -19.54 18.49
C LYS A 271 9.82 -18.95 18.70
N PHE A 272 9.73 -17.97 19.60
CA PHE A 272 8.47 -17.32 19.96
C PHE A 272 8.61 -15.81 19.81
N TYR A 273 7.67 -15.19 19.10
CA TYR A 273 7.65 -13.75 18.89
C TYR A 273 6.24 -13.18 19.13
N THR A 274 6.18 -11.88 19.42
CA THR A 274 4.94 -11.12 19.54
C THR A 274 4.96 -9.93 18.59
N LEU A 275 3.86 -9.66 17.90
CA LEU A 275 3.74 -8.56 16.95
C LEU A 275 2.47 -7.76 17.25
N ASN A 276 2.60 -6.45 17.46
CA ASN A 276 1.47 -5.56 17.69
C ASN A 276 0.82 -5.17 16.36
N VAL A 277 -0.47 -5.50 16.18
CA VAL A 277 -1.17 -5.29 14.91
C VAL A 277 -1.40 -3.82 14.55
N HIS A 278 -1.34 -2.92 15.54
CA HIS A 278 -1.46 -1.48 15.30
C HIS A 278 -0.14 -0.84 14.89
N GLU A 279 0.98 -1.39 15.38
CA GLU A 279 2.33 -0.93 15.03
C GLU A 279 2.75 -1.53 13.68
N GLU A 280 2.49 -2.82 13.48
CA GLU A 280 2.95 -3.60 12.32
C GLU A 280 1.79 -4.00 11.40
N THR A 281 1.06 -3.00 10.94
CA THR A 281 -0.18 -3.16 10.14
C THR A 281 0.05 -3.92 8.83
N GLY A 282 1.20 -3.74 8.17
CA GLY A 282 1.52 -4.42 6.92
C GLY A 282 1.58 -5.94 7.06
N ILE A 283 2.27 -6.44 8.09
CA ILE A 283 2.35 -7.88 8.38
C ILE A 283 0.98 -8.41 8.86
N ALA A 284 0.25 -7.63 9.65
CA ALA A 284 -1.09 -8.01 10.10
C ALA A 284 -2.08 -8.19 8.92
N ILE A 285 -2.04 -7.29 7.92
CA ILE A 285 -2.82 -7.40 6.69
C ILE A 285 -2.38 -8.62 5.87
N ARG A 286 -1.05 -8.82 5.71
CA ARG A 286 -0.49 -9.97 4.97
C ARG A 286 -1.04 -11.32 5.43
N TYR A 287 -1.25 -11.48 6.73
CA TYR A 287 -1.75 -12.73 7.33
C TYR A 287 -3.25 -12.66 7.69
N ASP A 288 -4.01 -11.71 7.16
CA ASP A 288 -5.46 -11.59 7.37
C ASP A 288 -5.85 -11.55 8.86
N ILE A 289 -5.13 -10.75 9.65
CA ILE A 289 -5.34 -10.66 11.09
C ILE A 289 -6.41 -9.62 11.42
N PHE A 290 -7.65 -10.08 11.57
CA PHE A 290 -8.79 -9.23 11.94
C PHE A 290 -9.13 -9.25 13.43
N ASN A 291 -8.66 -10.26 14.15
CA ASN A 291 -8.92 -10.43 15.58
C ASN A 291 -7.62 -10.80 16.30
N VAL A 292 -7.45 -10.26 17.50
CA VAL A 292 -6.36 -10.63 18.41
C VAL A 292 -6.93 -11.40 19.62
N PRO A 293 -6.11 -12.13 20.41
CA PRO A 293 -4.83 -12.63 19.96
C PRO A 293 -5.08 -13.65 18.86
N THR A 294 -4.23 -13.63 17.84
CA THR A 294 -4.15 -14.73 16.89
C THR A 294 -2.72 -15.23 16.94
N THR A 295 -2.54 -16.54 17.05
CA THR A 295 -1.22 -17.16 17.10
C THR A 295 -1.05 -18.04 15.87
N ILE A 296 0.07 -17.87 15.16
CA ILE A 296 0.38 -18.64 13.95
C ILE A 296 1.72 -19.34 14.14
N VAL A 297 1.79 -20.60 13.70
CA VAL A 297 3.04 -21.37 13.60
C VAL A 297 3.53 -21.38 12.16
N PHE A 298 4.79 -21.03 11.99
CA PHE A 298 5.51 -21.00 10.72
C PHE A 298 6.63 -22.03 10.69
N LYS A 299 6.89 -22.62 9.53
CA LYS A 299 8.06 -23.47 9.29
C LYS A 299 8.56 -23.27 7.86
N GLY A 300 9.79 -22.75 7.71
CA GLY A 300 10.35 -22.43 6.39
C GLY A 300 9.53 -21.39 5.61
N GLY A 301 8.90 -20.44 6.31
CA GLY A 301 8.03 -19.42 5.72
C GLY A 301 6.57 -19.81 5.53
N ASP A 302 6.24 -21.10 5.55
CA ASP A 302 4.85 -21.55 5.37
C ASP A 302 4.04 -21.48 6.67
N GLU A 303 2.79 -21.05 6.58
CA GLU A 303 1.81 -21.12 7.67
C GLU A 303 1.38 -22.57 7.89
N MET A 304 1.75 -23.14 9.04
CA MET A 304 1.48 -24.53 9.38
C MET A 304 0.16 -24.70 10.14
N ALA A 305 -0.14 -23.76 11.04
CA ALA A 305 -1.31 -23.80 11.89
C ALA A 305 -1.61 -22.42 12.50
N ARG A 306 -2.90 -22.16 12.74
CA ARG A 306 -3.40 -20.91 13.33
C ARG A 306 -4.36 -21.19 14.48
N VAL A 307 -4.27 -20.36 15.53
CA VAL A 307 -5.17 -20.36 16.68
C VAL A 307 -5.78 -18.98 16.83
N TYR A 308 -7.10 -18.92 16.80
CA TYR A 308 -7.84 -17.72 17.14
C TYR A 308 -8.15 -17.66 18.63
N GLY A 309 -8.00 -16.49 19.23
CA GLY A 309 -8.32 -16.27 20.63
C GLY A 309 -7.30 -16.90 21.58
N SER A 310 -7.69 -17.04 22.84
CA SER A 310 -6.76 -17.31 23.95
C SER A 310 -6.69 -18.79 24.40
N ASN A 311 -6.86 -19.74 23.48
CA ASN A 311 -6.88 -21.17 23.83
C ASN A 311 -5.46 -21.73 24.08
N ALA A 312 -5.00 -21.60 25.32
CA ALA A 312 -3.66 -22.05 25.73
C ALA A 312 -3.39 -23.55 25.51
N MET A 313 -4.40 -24.41 25.62
CA MET A 313 -4.21 -25.85 25.40
C MET A 313 -3.86 -26.15 23.94
N VAL A 314 -4.51 -25.46 23.00
CA VAL A 314 -4.21 -25.64 21.56
C VAL A 314 -2.83 -25.07 21.24
N VAL A 315 -2.49 -23.90 21.77
CA VAL A 315 -1.15 -23.30 21.60
C VAL A 315 -0.05 -24.26 22.05
N ARG A 316 -0.16 -24.85 23.25
CA ARG A 316 0.82 -25.83 23.77
C ARG A 316 0.92 -27.07 22.89
N ARG A 317 -0.22 -27.60 22.44
CA ARG A 317 -0.27 -28.78 21.57
C ARG A 317 0.44 -28.53 20.23
N LEU A 318 0.28 -27.35 19.64
CA LEU A 318 0.96 -27.03 18.39
C LEU A 318 2.48 -27.01 18.56
N VAL A 319 3.01 -26.48 19.67
CA VAL A 319 4.45 -26.55 19.93
C VAL A 319 4.93 -28.00 19.99
N GLU A 320 4.21 -28.87 20.70
CA GLU A 320 4.56 -30.30 20.77
C GLU A 320 4.50 -31.01 19.42
N GLN A 321 3.60 -30.59 18.54
CA GLN A 321 3.41 -31.18 17.21
C GLN A 321 4.52 -30.80 16.22
N TYR A 322 5.04 -29.56 16.31
CA TYR A 322 5.92 -29.00 15.29
C TYR A 322 7.38 -28.88 15.69
N VAL A 323 7.73 -29.11 16.97
CA VAL A 323 9.12 -29.12 17.47
C VAL A 323 10.00 -30.17 16.80
#